data_AF-A0A927UA15-F1
#
_entry.id   AF-A0A927UA15-F1
#
_cell.length_a   1.000
_cell.length_b   1.000
_cell.length_c   1.000
_cell.angle_alpha   90.00
_cell.angle_beta   90.00
_cell.angle_gamma   90.00
#
_symmetry.space_group_name_H-M   'P 1'
#
loop_
_entity.id
_entity.type
_entity.pdbx_description
1 polymer ?
#
loop_
_entity_poly.entity_id
_entity_poly.type
_entity_poly.pdbx_seq_one_letter_code
_entity_poly.pdbx_strand_id
1 'polypeptide(L)'
;MSGKNPTINVSQSNVSTQSSSVDSAASYLEMKDLSSKDSKSTISANGNGKQAYLEGQLLLQSLGETLDAEASNIESLGEDFKQYDEMLSGFWELGER
;
A
#
# COMPACT_ATOMS: atom_id res chain seq x y z
N MET A 1 18.54 36.40 -14.25
CA MET A 1 17.17 35.86 -14.20
C MET A 1 17.16 34.80 -13.11
N SER A 2 16.67 35.13 -11.91
CA SER A 2 16.55 34.18 -10.80
C SER A 2 15.19 33.48 -10.94
N GLY A 3 15.11 32.54 -11.88
CA GLY A 3 13.98 31.63 -11.97
C GLY A 3 14.31 30.42 -11.13
N LYS A 4 13.43 30.02 -10.21
CA LYS A 4 13.57 28.74 -9.50
C LYS A 4 13.75 27.64 -10.53
N ASN A 5 14.80 26.84 -10.38
CA ASN A 5 15.00 25.67 -11.20
C ASN A 5 13.82 24.70 -11.00
N PRO A 6 13.31 24.07 -12.07
CA PRO A 6 12.18 23.16 -11.96
C PRO A 6 12.57 21.92 -11.14
N THR A 7 11.80 21.64 -10.10
CA THR A 7 11.88 20.46 -9.22
C THR A 7 10.47 19.94 -8.97
N ILE A 8 10.31 18.64 -8.77
CA ILE A 8 9.02 18.00 -8.46
C ILE A 8 8.63 18.30 -7.01
N ASN A 9 9.59 18.22 -6.09
CA ASN A 9 9.50 18.56 -4.66
C ASN A 9 8.38 17.81 -3.92
N VAL A 10 8.48 16.48 -3.88
CA VAL A 10 7.56 15.64 -3.11
C VAL A 10 7.94 15.65 -1.62
N SER A 11 6.94 15.89 -0.76
CA SER A 11 7.11 15.82 0.69
C SER A 11 7.33 14.38 1.14
N GLN A 12 8.55 14.04 1.54
CA GLN A 12 8.90 12.70 2.03
C GLN A 12 8.17 12.32 3.32
N SER A 13 7.83 13.30 4.16
CA SER A 13 6.97 13.04 5.33
C SER A 13 5.57 12.62 4.91
N ASN A 14 5.04 13.18 3.82
CA ASN A 14 3.72 12.80 3.30
C ASN A 14 3.77 11.42 2.65
N VAL A 15 4.83 11.10 1.90
CA VAL A 15 5.06 9.76 1.34
C VAL A 15 5.04 8.72 2.45
N SER A 16 5.85 8.91 3.49
CA SER A 16 5.90 7.99 4.65
C SER A 16 4.55 7.90 5.36
N THR A 17 3.86 9.03 5.59
CA THR A 17 2.54 9.02 6.23
C THR A 17 1.51 8.25 5.40
N GLN A 18 1.51 8.43 4.07
CA GLN A 18 0.56 7.78 3.17
C GLN A 18 0.85 6.29 3.04
N SER A 19 2.10 5.90 2.82
CA SER A 19 2.53 4.49 2.81
C SER A 19 2.11 3.79 4.11
N SER A 20 2.50 4.34 5.27
CA SER A 20 2.17 3.73 6.56
C SER A 20 0.67 3.64 6.82
N SER A 21 -0.13 4.60 6.33
CA SER A 21 -1.59 4.53 6.45
C SER A 21 -2.19 3.41 5.58
N VAL A 22 -1.63 3.16 4.40
CA VAL A 22 -2.08 2.11 3.49
C VAL A 22 -1.67 0.74 4.02
N ASP A 23 -0.43 0.59 4.46
CA ASP A 23 0.09 -0.61 5.13
C ASP A 23 -0.74 -0.95 6.39
N SER A 24 -1.03 0.06 7.23
CA SER A 24 -1.90 -0.12 8.39
C SER A 24 -3.30 -0.62 7.98
N ALA A 25 -3.85 -0.15 6.86
CA ALA A 25 -5.14 -0.63 6.36
C ALA A 25 -5.08 -2.08 5.89
N ALA A 26 -3.98 -2.49 5.24
CA ALA A 26 -3.74 -3.87 4.82
C ALA A 26 -3.79 -4.84 6.01
N SER A 27 -3.17 -4.47 7.15
CA SER A 27 -3.14 -5.32 8.36
C SER A 27 -4.53 -5.67 8.93
N TYR A 28 -5.55 -4.84 8.69
CA TYR A 28 -6.90 -5.12 9.15
C TYR A 28 -7.65 -6.16 8.28
N LEU A 29 -7.10 -6.49 7.11
CA LEU A 29 -7.71 -7.37 6.12
C LEU A 29 -7.10 -8.78 6.12
N GLU A 30 -6.23 -9.07 7.08
CA GLU A 30 -5.70 -10.42 7.27
C GLU A 30 -6.83 -11.44 7.46
N MET A 31 -6.63 -12.61 6.84
CA MET A 31 -7.56 -13.73 6.93
C MET A 31 -7.77 -14.14 8.38
N LYS A 32 -9.04 -14.30 8.76
CA LYS A 32 -9.43 -14.86 10.06
C LYS A 32 -10.12 -16.19 9.85
N ASP A 33 -9.62 -17.21 10.54
CA ASP A 33 -10.25 -18.51 10.56
C ASP A 33 -11.61 -18.47 11.26
N LEU A 34 -12.53 -19.29 10.77
CA LEU A 34 -13.78 -19.56 11.49
C LEU A 34 -13.47 -20.11 12.88
N SER A 35 -14.25 -19.67 13.86
CA SER A 35 -14.13 -20.20 15.21
C SER A 35 -14.39 -21.71 15.22
N SER A 36 -13.72 -22.44 16.11
CA SER A 36 -13.88 -23.90 16.25
C SER A 36 -15.30 -24.38 16.62
N LYS A 37 -16.21 -23.44 16.92
CA LYS A 37 -17.63 -23.71 17.18
C LYS A 37 -18.44 -23.78 15.89
N ASP A 38 -18.06 -23.03 14.85
CA ASP A 38 -18.76 -23.00 13.56
C ASP A 38 -18.52 -24.28 12.76
N SER A 39 -17.35 -24.90 12.92
CA SER A 39 -17.00 -26.17 12.26
C SER A 39 -17.86 -27.36 12.69
N LYS A 40 -18.55 -27.31 13.84
CA LYS A 40 -19.28 -28.46 14.43
C LYS A 40 -20.74 -28.61 14.05
N SER A 41 -21.40 -27.61 13.45
CA SER A 41 -22.81 -27.74 13.09
C SER A 41 -23.01 -28.47 11.75
N THR A 42 -23.92 -29.46 11.76
CA THR A 42 -24.28 -30.37 10.66
C THR A 42 -25.46 -29.87 9.80
N ILE A 43 -25.94 -28.65 10.06
CA ILE A 43 -27.02 -28.03 9.28
C ILE A 43 -26.46 -27.63 7.90
N SER A 44 -27.09 -28.02 6.79
CA SER A 44 -26.62 -27.72 5.43
C SER A 44 -26.50 -26.23 5.12
N ALA A 45 -27.34 -25.38 5.72
CA ALA A 45 -27.20 -23.91 5.67
C ALA A 45 -25.84 -23.42 6.22
N ASN A 46 -25.20 -24.20 7.10
CA ASN A 46 -23.87 -23.95 7.60
C ASN A 46 -22.78 -24.27 6.54
N GLY A 47 -23.03 -25.20 5.62
CA GLY A 47 -22.10 -25.51 4.52
C GLY A 47 -21.95 -24.34 3.54
N ASN A 48 -23.07 -23.82 3.03
CA ASN A 48 -23.05 -22.67 2.13
C ASN A 48 -22.56 -21.39 2.84
N GLY A 49 -22.94 -21.19 4.10
CA GLY A 49 -22.43 -20.07 4.91
C GLY A 49 -20.92 -20.12 5.15
N LYS A 50 -20.38 -21.32 5.43
CA LYS A 50 -18.93 -21.54 5.56
C LYS A 50 -18.19 -21.26 4.25
N GLN A 51 -18.72 -21.75 3.13
CA GLN A 51 -18.10 -21.53 1.83
C GLN A 51 -18.10 -20.02 1.49
N ALA A 52 -19.24 -19.35 1.61
CA ALA A 52 -19.32 -17.90 1.37
C ALA A 52 -18.39 -17.10 2.31
N TYR A 53 -18.26 -17.52 3.57
CA TYR A 53 -17.31 -16.92 4.49
C TYR A 53 -15.86 -17.10 4.01
N LEU A 54 -15.46 -18.33 3.64
CA LEU A 54 -14.10 -18.61 3.15
C LEU A 54 -13.80 -17.83 1.86
N GLU A 55 -14.75 -17.77 0.92
CA GLU A 55 -14.62 -16.96 -0.29
C GLU A 55 -14.46 -15.47 0.05
N GLY A 56 -15.24 -14.96 1.00
CA GLY A 56 -15.09 -13.59 1.50
C GLY A 56 -13.75 -13.34 2.18
N GLN A 57 -13.23 -14.29 2.96
CA GLN A 57 -11.92 -14.19 3.59
C GLN A 57 -10.78 -14.17 2.57
N LEU A 58 -10.86 -14.98 1.51
CA LEU A 58 -9.88 -14.97 0.42
C LEU A 58 -9.88 -13.62 -0.32
N LEU A 59 -11.06 -13.03 -0.54
CA LEU A 59 -11.17 -11.69 -1.13
C LEU A 59 -10.57 -10.61 -0.23
N LEU A 60 -10.80 -10.68 1.08
CA LEU A 60 -10.19 -9.75 2.05
C LEU A 60 -8.68 -9.88 2.06
N GLN A 61 -8.15 -11.10 2.10
CA GLN A 61 -6.72 -11.36 2.04
C GLN A 61 -6.10 -10.78 0.76
N SER A 62 -6.71 -11.05 -0.40
CA SER A 62 -6.22 -10.53 -1.68
C SER A 62 -6.24 -9.00 -1.73
N LEU A 63 -7.24 -8.36 -1.11
CA LEU A 63 -7.28 -6.91 -0.97
C LEU A 63 -6.16 -6.41 -0.04
N GLY A 64 -5.93 -7.09 1.09
CA GLY A 64 -4.83 -6.79 2.00
C GLY A 64 -3.46 -6.83 1.31
N GLU A 65 -3.19 -7.91 0.58
CA GLU A 65 -1.95 -8.07 -0.22
C GLU A 65 -1.79 -6.96 -1.28
N THR A 66 -2.90 -6.53 -1.89
CA THR A 66 -2.88 -5.42 -2.87
C THR A 66 -2.55 -4.08 -2.20
N LEU A 67 -3.08 -3.83 -1.00
CA LEU A 67 -2.78 -2.61 -0.24
C LEU A 67 -1.33 -2.59 0.24
N ASP A 68 -0.79 -3.72 0.72
CA ASP A 68 0.62 -3.85 1.10
C ASP A 68 1.56 -3.53 -0.08
N ALA A 69 1.25 -4.08 -1.26
CA ALA A 69 1.99 -3.74 -2.48
C ALA A 69 1.88 -2.24 -2.84
N GLU A 70 0.70 -1.63 -2.64
CA GLU A 70 0.51 -0.21 -2.92
C GLU A 70 1.26 0.70 -1.95
N ALA A 71 1.36 0.34 -0.66
CA ALA A 71 2.20 1.04 0.30
C ALA A 71 3.67 1.06 -0.17
N SER A 72 4.18 -0.10 -0.61
CA SER A 72 5.52 -0.22 -1.19
C SER A 72 5.70 0.64 -2.46
N ASN A 73 4.69 0.70 -3.32
CA ASN A 73 4.72 1.54 -4.53
C ASN A 73 4.81 3.04 -4.20
N ILE A 74 4.06 3.49 -3.18
CA ILE A 74 4.07 4.89 -2.72
C ILE A 74 5.48 5.27 -2.25
N GLU A 75 6.12 4.42 -1.46
CA GLU A 75 7.50 4.66 -0.98
C GLU A 75 8.50 4.72 -2.13
N SER A 76 8.46 3.72 -3.02
CA SER A 76 9.36 3.66 -4.17
C SER A 76 9.24 4.90 -5.05
N LEU A 77 8.00 5.31 -5.36
CA LEU A 77 7.76 6.49 -6.19
C LEU A 77 8.22 7.78 -5.50
N GLY A 78 8.04 7.89 -4.18
CA GLY A 78 8.52 9.02 -3.40
C GLY A 78 10.05 9.15 -3.43
N GLU A 79 10.75 8.02 -3.34
CA GLU A 79 12.22 7.98 -3.43
C GLU A 79 12.71 8.28 -4.86
N ASP A 80 12.04 7.77 -5.89
CA ASP A 80 12.34 8.08 -7.30
C ASP A 80 12.26 9.59 -7.57
N PHE A 81 11.21 10.25 -7.06
CA PHE A 81 11.09 11.71 -7.20
C PHE A 81 12.18 12.48 -6.45
N LYS A 82 12.60 12.00 -5.28
CA LYS A 82 13.70 12.60 -4.53
C LYS A 82 15.03 12.49 -5.28
N GLN A 83 15.35 11.30 -5.79
CA GLN A 83 16.56 11.08 -6.59
C GLN A 83 16.56 11.93 -7.87
N TYR A 84 15.40 12.07 -8.51
CA TYR A 84 15.26 12.91 -9.68
C TYR A 84 15.53 14.39 -9.35
N ASP A 85 15.01 14.91 -8.23
CA ASP A 85 15.28 16.27 -7.79
C ASP A 85 16.75 16.49 -7.39
N GLU A 86 17.38 15.52 -6.74
CA GLU A 86 18.82 15.55 -6.40
C GLU A 86 19.69 15.59 -7.67
N MET A 87 19.37 14.76 -8.66
CA MET A 87 20.04 14.75 -9.97
C MET A 87 19.90 16.11 -10.67
N LEU A 88 18.69 16.66 -10.72
CA LEU A 88 18.45 17.98 -11.31
C LEU A 88 19.24 19.06 -10.57
N SER A 89 19.26 19.06 -9.23
CA SER A 89 20.07 20.00 -8.44
C SER A 89 21.54 19.94 -8.83
N GLY A 90 22.09 18.73 -9.02
CA GLY A 90 23.46 18.54 -9.49
C GLY A 90 23.74 19.16 -10.86
N PHE A 91 22.84 18.99 -11.84
CA PHE A 91 22.96 19.64 -13.15
C PHE A 91 22.97 21.17 -13.03
N TRP A 92 22.08 21.72 -12.19
CA TRP A 92 22.00 23.15 -11.98
C TRP A 92 23.24 23.74 -11.32
N GLU A 93 23.86 23.03 -10.38
CA GLU A 93 25.10 23.44 -9.71
C GLU A 93 26.31 23.39 -10.66
N LEU A 94 26.34 22.41 -11.57
CA LEU A 94 27.40 22.26 -12.57
C LEU A 94 27.27 23.24 -13.76
N GLY A 95 26.15 23.95 -13.87
CA GLY A 95 25.88 24.87 -14.97
C GLY A 95 25.65 24.18 -16.32
N GLU A 96 25.51 22.85 -16.32
CA GLU A 96 25.13 22.08 -17.49
C GLU A 96 23.61 22.20 -17.67
N ARG A 97 23.21 22.76 -18.82
CA ARG A 97 21.81 22.98 -19.20
C ARG A 97 21.27 21.85 -20.05
#